data_AF-A0A535X6U0-F1
#
_entry.id   AF-A0A535X6U0-F1
#
_cell.length_a   1.000
_cell.length_b   1.000
_cell.length_c   1.000
_cell.angle_alpha   90.00
_cell.angle_beta   90.00
_cell.angle_gamma   90.00
#
_symmetry.space_group_name_H-M   'P 1'
#
loop_
_entity.id
_entity.type
_entity.pdbx_description
1 polymer ?
#
loop_
_entity_poly.entity_id
_entity_poly.type
_entity_poly.pdbx_seq_one_letter_code
_entity_poly.pdbx_strand_id
1 'polypeptide(L)'
;MASVYSGRVVLNDLNPVVPDLPSWWDGPPTFDVKPLNSATRPDFERFAVVVRFAHAGTGEQIRIRYQVFGTTSYATALMSAEQTALGTSLSGPKAGDQVLYYNQNGGGGPAPYISEALVRVGETVIVVVWARVDAYATTSSLGKVAATAATRLKSSTSGKLHISPARSPEPALVAPQGPDLTLLGTARLPVEVVAQMLVYPAPTEMTDFFHHAGVTDFVYGDYAVNADTRMEILTAGFTFSSPTGSKDWITAFYGGSSGLSQGVYLNFESDTGQYVGAFGNGTRGVLVVCRSSAPGEQAGRSCESSLVRVIDGWRAVLAG
;
A
#
# COMPACT_ATOMS: atom_id res chain seq x y z
N MET A 1 15.48 -2.97 1.36
CA MET A 1 14.02 -2.84 1.52
C MET A 1 13.64 -2.45 2.94
N ALA A 2 14.00 -3.22 3.97
CA ALA A 2 13.64 -2.93 5.38
C ALA A 2 14.07 -1.51 5.85
N SER A 3 15.29 -1.07 5.55
CA SER A 3 15.75 0.30 5.88
C SER A 3 14.95 1.40 5.16
N VAL A 4 14.55 1.17 3.91
CA VAL A 4 13.73 2.13 3.14
C VAL A 4 12.32 2.19 3.69
N TYR A 5 11.67 1.04 3.93
CA TYR A 5 10.35 0.98 4.55
C TYR A 5 10.33 1.54 5.98
N SER A 6 11.42 1.37 6.71
CA SER A 6 11.62 1.99 8.03
C SER A 6 11.67 3.52 7.90
N GLY A 7 12.46 4.02 6.96
CA GLY A 7 12.59 5.46 6.68
C GLY A 7 11.39 6.09 5.98
N ARG A 8 10.27 5.37 5.81
CA ARG A 8 9.08 5.92 5.16
C ARG A 8 8.49 7.08 5.96
N VAL A 9 7.87 8.00 5.24
CA VAL A 9 6.88 8.93 5.80
C VAL A 9 5.73 8.14 6.43
N VAL A 10 5.32 8.55 7.62
CA VAL A 10 4.11 8.08 8.31
C VAL A 10 3.09 9.22 8.40
N LEU A 11 1.82 8.89 8.66
CA LEU A 11 0.72 9.87 8.66
C LEU A 11 1.04 11.13 9.48
N ASN A 12 1.58 10.97 10.69
CA ASN A 12 1.93 12.10 11.57
C ASN A 12 2.97 13.07 10.98
N ASP A 13 3.82 12.62 10.05
CA ASP A 13 4.78 13.51 9.40
C ASP A 13 4.08 14.48 8.42
N LEU A 14 2.82 14.23 8.05
CA LEU A 14 2.03 15.08 7.14
C LEU A 14 1.31 16.23 7.87
N ASN A 15 1.25 16.20 9.21
CA ASN A 15 0.61 17.23 10.03
C ASN A 15 0.99 18.69 9.66
N PRO A 16 2.26 19.00 9.32
CA PRO A 16 2.65 20.39 9.00
C PRO A 16 2.09 20.94 7.68
N VAL A 17 1.42 20.10 6.86
CA VAL A 17 0.99 20.45 5.50
C VAL A 17 -0.43 20.01 5.17
N VAL A 18 -0.95 19.00 5.86
CA VAL A 18 -2.31 18.51 5.70
C VAL A 18 -3.19 19.14 6.80
N PRO A 19 -4.09 20.08 6.45
CA PRO A 19 -4.84 20.87 7.43
C PRO A 19 -5.87 20.08 8.24
N ASP A 20 -6.33 18.94 7.73
CA ASP A 20 -7.36 18.08 8.32
C ASP A 20 -6.85 16.64 8.52
N LEU A 21 -5.62 16.51 9.02
CA LEU A 21 -4.94 15.21 9.20
C LEU A 21 -5.80 14.08 9.82
N PRO A 22 -6.71 14.33 10.80
CA PRO A 22 -7.59 13.26 11.32
C PRO A 22 -8.49 12.59 10.27
N SER A 23 -8.75 13.27 9.15
CA SER A 23 -9.48 12.72 8.01
C SER A 23 -8.57 11.93 7.07
N TRP A 24 -7.27 11.82 7.32
CA TRP A 24 -6.32 11.10 6.47
C TRP A 24 -5.91 9.77 7.10
N TRP A 25 -5.83 8.74 6.28
CA TRP A 25 -5.65 7.37 6.73
C TRP A 25 -4.45 6.73 6.04
N ASP A 26 -3.65 5.96 6.78
CA ASP A 26 -2.58 5.14 6.23
C ASP A 26 -3.17 4.05 5.30
N GLY A 27 -2.60 3.90 4.10
CA GLY A 27 -2.90 2.81 3.18
C GLY A 27 -1.87 1.69 3.22
N PRO A 28 -2.20 0.50 2.68
CA PRO A 28 -1.27 -0.62 2.68
C PRO A 28 -0.06 -0.30 1.79
N PRO A 29 1.17 -0.60 2.27
CA PRO A 29 2.37 -0.40 1.48
C PRO A 29 2.47 -1.45 0.38
N THR A 30 2.98 -1.08 -0.80
CA THR A 30 3.37 -2.06 -1.83
C THR A 30 4.89 -2.19 -1.83
N PHE A 31 5.39 -3.41 -1.73
CA PHE A 31 6.79 -3.79 -1.91
C PHE A 31 6.98 -4.21 -3.37
N ASP A 32 7.06 -3.21 -4.25
CA ASP A 32 7.24 -3.42 -5.68
C ASP A 32 8.64 -4.01 -5.92
N VAL A 33 8.72 -5.32 -6.10
CA VAL A 33 9.93 -6.09 -6.38
C VAL A 33 9.58 -7.18 -7.40
N LYS A 34 10.55 -7.53 -8.26
CA LYS A 34 10.35 -8.66 -9.19
C LYS A 34 9.96 -9.92 -8.39
N PRO A 35 8.93 -10.68 -8.82
CA PRO A 35 8.39 -10.67 -10.18
C PRO A 35 7.27 -9.64 -10.46
N LEU A 36 6.77 -8.90 -9.46
CA LEU A 36 5.66 -7.95 -9.67
C LEU A 36 5.98 -6.95 -10.79
N ASN A 37 5.03 -6.77 -11.71
CA ASN A 37 5.13 -5.90 -12.87
C ASN A 37 6.44 -6.07 -13.68
N SER A 38 7.03 -7.26 -13.72
CA SER A 38 8.38 -7.46 -14.30
C SER A 38 8.51 -7.02 -15.75
N ALA A 39 7.43 -7.03 -16.52
CA ALA A 39 7.41 -6.61 -17.93
C ALA A 39 7.54 -5.09 -18.12
N THR A 40 7.04 -4.28 -17.18
CA THR A 40 7.08 -2.81 -17.27
C THR A 40 8.14 -2.20 -16.36
N ARG A 41 8.71 -3.00 -15.47
CA ARG A 41 9.71 -2.57 -14.51
C ARG A 41 11.11 -2.55 -15.15
N PRO A 42 11.85 -1.42 -15.07
CA PRO A 42 13.21 -1.37 -15.58
C PRO A 42 14.15 -2.33 -14.85
N ASP A 43 15.05 -3.00 -15.58
CA ASP A 43 15.99 -3.98 -15.01
C ASP A 43 16.97 -3.39 -13.99
N PHE A 44 17.23 -2.09 -14.07
CA PHE A 44 18.12 -1.36 -13.18
C PHE A 44 17.46 -0.92 -11.86
N GLU A 45 16.13 -1.02 -11.73
CA GLU A 45 15.40 -0.76 -10.48
C GLU A 45 15.36 -2.03 -9.60
N ARG A 46 16.10 -2.04 -8.49
CA ARG A 46 16.23 -3.20 -7.59
C ARG A 46 14.92 -3.55 -6.89
N PHE A 47 14.30 -2.56 -6.26
CA PHE A 47 13.00 -2.64 -5.61
C PHE A 47 12.43 -1.23 -5.45
N ALA A 48 11.14 -1.11 -5.22
CA ALA A 48 10.51 0.09 -4.73
C ALA A 48 9.60 -0.21 -3.53
N VAL A 49 9.38 0.82 -2.72
CA VAL A 49 8.41 0.79 -1.63
C VAL A 49 7.41 1.90 -1.89
N VAL A 50 6.13 1.59 -1.97
CA VAL A 50 5.05 2.57 -2.14
C VAL A 50 4.30 2.68 -0.83
N VAL A 51 4.12 3.89 -0.33
CA VAL A 51 3.27 4.20 0.82
C VAL A 51 2.18 5.15 0.37
N ARG A 52 0.99 5.01 0.96
CA ARG A 52 -0.22 5.68 0.51
C ARG A 52 -0.92 6.29 1.71
N PHE A 53 -1.55 7.43 1.49
CA PHE A 53 -2.45 8.08 2.41
C PHE A 53 -3.66 8.52 1.62
N ALA A 54 -4.86 8.32 2.14
CA ALA A 54 -6.08 8.75 1.49
C ALA A 54 -6.94 9.54 2.47
N HIS A 55 -7.69 10.48 1.93
CA HIS A 55 -8.67 11.25 2.67
C HIS A 55 -9.97 10.46 2.82
N ALA A 56 -10.55 10.48 4.02
CA ALA A 56 -11.84 9.88 4.32
C ALA A 56 -12.97 10.83 3.87
N GLY A 57 -13.70 10.41 2.83
CA GLY A 57 -14.87 11.12 2.31
C GLY A 57 -14.61 11.95 1.05
N THR A 58 -13.36 12.01 0.57
CA THR A 58 -13.03 12.63 -0.72
C THR A 58 -12.15 11.71 -1.56
N GLY A 59 -11.88 12.09 -2.82
CA GLY A 59 -10.94 11.37 -3.68
C GLY A 59 -9.46 11.74 -3.47
N GLU A 60 -9.14 12.60 -2.48
CA GLU A 60 -7.77 13.08 -2.28
C GLU A 60 -6.84 11.96 -1.79
N GLN A 61 -5.61 11.94 -2.33
CA GLN A 61 -4.61 10.95 -1.97
C GLN A 61 -3.19 11.51 -2.04
N ILE A 62 -2.32 10.99 -1.17
CA ILE A 62 -0.88 11.19 -1.21
C ILE A 62 -0.22 9.82 -1.39
N ARG A 63 0.59 9.68 -2.43
CA ARG A 63 1.36 8.47 -2.71
C ARG A 63 2.84 8.82 -2.73
N ILE A 64 3.64 8.07 -1.98
CA ILE A 64 5.09 8.25 -1.96
C ILE A 64 5.75 6.94 -2.37
N ARG A 65 6.47 6.95 -3.50
CA ARG A 65 7.21 5.79 -4.02
C ARG A 65 8.71 6.02 -3.83
N TYR A 66 9.37 5.10 -3.14
CA TYR A 66 10.82 5.07 -2.95
C TYR A 66 11.44 4.05 -3.91
N GLN A 67 11.95 4.50 -5.05
CA GLN A 67 12.59 3.65 -6.08
C GLN A 67 14.07 3.51 -5.80
N VAL A 68 14.55 2.28 -5.61
CA VAL A 68 15.96 2.02 -5.30
C VAL A 68 16.67 1.41 -6.51
N PHE A 69 17.74 2.06 -6.93
CA PHE A 69 18.55 1.69 -8.07
C PHE A 69 19.83 0.98 -7.65
N GLY A 70 20.48 0.34 -8.63
CA GLY A 70 21.79 -0.28 -8.42
C GLY A 70 22.94 0.72 -8.25
N THR A 71 22.78 1.95 -8.74
CA THR A 71 23.81 3.01 -8.69
C THR A 71 23.16 4.39 -8.64
N THR A 72 23.94 5.39 -8.20
CA THR A 72 23.54 6.81 -8.25
C THR A 72 23.38 7.31 -9.68
N SER A 73 24.14 6.77 -10.63
CA SER A 73 24.05 7.11 -12.05
C SER A 73 22.70 6.74 -12.65
N TYR A 74 22.14 5.58 -12.31
CA TYR A 74 20.79 5.20 -12.76
C TYR A 74 19.71 6.09 -12.17
N ALA A 75 19.83 6.43 -10.87
CA ALA A 75 18.91 7.36 -10.22
C ALA A 75 18.97 8.76 -10.88
N THR A 76 20.16 9.27 -11.19
CA THR A 76 20.35 10.54 -11.92
C THR A 76 19.76 10.47 -13.33
N ALA A 77 19.96 9.35 -14.04
CA ALA A 77 19.41 9.17 -15.39
C ALA A 77 17.88 9.22 -15.39
N LEU A 78 17.22 8.62 -14.39
CA LEU A 78 15.77 8.75 -14.23
C LEU A 78 15.36 10.22 -14.03
N MET A 79 16.01 10.95 -13.11
CA MET A 79 15.71 12.37 -12.88
C MET A 79 15.83 13.19 -14.18
N SER A 80 16.88 12.94 -14.97
CA SER A 80 17.07 13.60 -16.27
C SER A 80 15.99 13.21 -17.28
N ALA A 81 15.61 11.93 -17.35
CA ALA A 81 14.57 11.46 -18.26
C ALA A 81 13.21 12.10 -17.93
N GLU A 82 12.84 12.17 -16.65
CA GLU A 82 11.60 12.82 -16.20
C GLU A 82 11.62 14.33 -16.49
N GLN A 83 12.76 14.99 -16.28
CA GLN A 83 12.90 16.41 -16.64
C GLN A 83 12.79 16.64 -18.15
N THR A 84 13.30 15.72 -18.98
CA THR A 84 13.12 15.78 -20.43
C THR A 84 11.66 15.55 -20.82
N ALA A 85 10.98 14.59 -20.19
CA ALA A 85 9.60 14.22 -20.53
C ALA A 85 8.57 15.27 -20.08
N LEU A 86 8.72 15.80 -18.86
CA LEU A 86 7.77 16.73 -18.23
C LEU A 86 8.15 18.21 -18.44
N GLY A 87 9.35 18.47 -18.95
CA GLY A 87 9.87 19.81 -19.20
C GLY A 87 10.42 20.51 -17.95
N THR A 88 10.35 21.84 -17.97
CA THR A 88 10.95 22.68 -16.92
C THR A 88 10.25 22.48 -15.58
N SER A 89 11.01 22.03 -14.58
CA SER A 89 10.56 21.94 -13.20
C SER A 89 10.11 23.31 -12.66
N LEU A 90 9.04 23.30 -11.88
CA LEU A 90 8.61 24.45 -11.09
C LEU A 90 9.67 24.82 -10.04
N SER A 91 9.72 26.10 -9.68
CA SER A 91 10.53 26.58 -8.56
C SER A 91 9.96 26.12 -7.22
N GLY A 92 10.82 25.65 -6.32
CA GLY A 92 10.40 25.17 -5.01
C GLY A 92 11.57 24.94 -4.05
N PRO A 93 11.28 24.52 -2.81
CA PRO A 93 12.28 24.22 -1.79
C PRO A 93 13.26 23.13 -2.26
N LYS A 94 14.50 23.15 -1.78
CA LYS A 94 15.44 22.04 -2.03
C LYS A 94 15.08 20.83 -1.17
N ALA A 95 15.21 19.64 -1.73
CA ALA A 95 15.10 18.37 -1.02
C ALA A 95 16.11 17.38 -1.59
N GLY A 96 16.64 16.49 -0.74
CA GLY A 96 17.61 15.48 -1.17
C GLY A 96 18.88 16.08 -1.79
N ASP A 97 19.41 15.39 -2.80
CA ASP A 97 20.58 15.78 -3.58
C ASP A 97 20.18 16.51 -4.88
N GLN A 98 18.98 16.21 -5.38
CA GLN A 98 18.32 16.86 -6.52
C GLN A 98 16.81 16.77 -6.32
N VAL A 99 16.06 17.80 -6.73
CA VAL A 99 14.60 17.81 -6.69
C VAL A 99 14.00 18.43 -7.95
N LEU A 100 12.87 17.89 -8.39
CA LEU A 100 12.03 18.41 -9.47
C LEU A 100 10.58 18.50 -8.98
N TYR A 101 9.83 19.50 -9.47
CA TYR A 101 8.44 19.76 -9.10
C TYR A 101 7.59 19.95 -10.35
N TYR A 102 6.43 19.30 -10.39
CA TYR A 102 5.51 19.33 -11.52
C TYR A 102 4.05 19.40 -11.05
N ASN A 103 3.21 19.98 -11.90
CA ASN A 103 1.76 19.87 -11.79
C ASN A 103 1.26 19.11 -13.03
N GLN A 104 0.45 18.09 -12.81
CA GLN A 104 -0.16 17.28 -13.85
C GLN A 104 -1.67 17.29 -13.70
N ASN A 105 -2.40 17.33 -14.81
CA ASN A 105 -3.84 17.12 -14.78
C ASN A 105 -4.10 15.63 -14.99
N GLY A 106 -4.68 14.97 -13.99
CA GLY A 106 -4.95 13.53 -14.00
C GLY A 106 -6.06 13.10 -14.96
N GLY A 107 -6.79 14.05 -15.58
CA GLY A 107 -7.83 13.77 -16.56
C GLY A 107 -9.06 13.09 -15.95
N GLY A 108 -10.07 13.89 -15.56
CA GLY A 108 -11.43 13.40 -15.31
C GLY A 108 -11.60 12.35 -14.20
N GLY A 109 -10.90 12.51 -13.07
CA GLY A 109 -11.06 11.69 -11.86
C GLY A 109 -11.55 12.51 -10.66
N PRO A 110 -11.84 11.86 -9.51
CA PRO A 110 -12.34 12.55 -8.32
C PRO A 110 -11.33 13.50 -7.68
N ALA A 111 -10.03 13.35 -7.97
CA ALA A 111 -8.96 14.25 -7.56
C ALA A 111 -8.01 14.56 -8.74
N PRO A 112 -8.41 15.44 -9.67
CA PRO A 112 -7.71 15.63 -10.94
C PRO A 112 -6.45 16.50 -10.82
N TYR A 113 -6.28 17.27 -9.75
CA TYR A 113 -5.16 18.18 -9.57
C TYR A 113 -3.98 17.45 -8.93
N ILE A 114 -3.06 16.96 -9.76
CA ILE A 114 -1.90 16.18 -9.30
C ILE A 114 -0.69 17.10 -9.18
N SER A 115 -0.09 17.16 -7.99
CA SER A 115 1.20 17.82 -7.75
C SER A 115 2.24 16.75 -7.46
N GLU A 116 3.38 16.81 -8.14
CA GLU A 116 4.40 15.77 -8.09
C GLU A 116 5.78 16.35 -7.76
N ALA A 117 6.50 15.69 -6.85
CA ALA A 117 7.90 15.98 -6.55
C ALA A 117 8.75 14.73 -6.71
N LEU A 118 9.82 14.83 -7.50
CA LEU A 118 10.82 13.80 -7.63
C LEU A 118 12.07 14.25 -6.86
N VAL A 119 12.53 13.44 -5.92
CA VAL A 119 13.68 13.76 -5.07
C VAL A 119 14.70 12.64 -5.14
N ARG A 120 15.92 12.94 -5.58
CA ARG A 120 17.03 11.98 -5.55
C ARG A 120 17.77 12.05 -4.22
N VAL A 121 18.03 10.90 -3.62
CA VAL A 121 18.87 10.71 -2.44
C VAL A 121 19.79 9.53 -2.70
N GLY A 122 21.05 9.80 -3.06
CA GLY A 122 21.99 8.76 -3.48
C GLY A 122 21.43 7.94 -4.65
N GLU A 123 21.26 6.63 -4.41
CA GLU A 123 20.74 5.63 -5.36
C GLU A 123 19.21 5.50 -5.31
N THR A 124 18.52 6.34 -4.54
CA THR A 124 17.05 6.30 -4.41
C THR A 124 16.43 7.53 -5.06
N VAL A 125 15.34 7.33 -5.80
CA VAL A 125 14.44 8.41 -6.24
C VAL A 125 13.14 8.26 -5.48
N ILE A 126 12.73 9.32 -4.78
CA ILE A 126 11.48 9.43 -4.06
C ILE A 126 10.52 10.22 -4.93
N VAL A 127 9.41 9.60 -5.33
CA VAL A 127 8.33 10.25 -6.08
C VAL A 127 7.17 10.48 -5.12
N VAL A 128 6.87 11.74 -4.83
CA VAL A 128 5.72 12.18 -4.03
C VAL A 128 4.66 12.66 -5.00
N VAL A 129 3.48 12.05 -4.97
CA VAL A 129 2.31 12.43 -5.74
C VAL A 129 1.22 12.85 -4.77
N TRP A 130 0.68 14.05 -4.92
CA TRP A 130 -0.45 14.56 -4.14
C TRP A 130 -1.58 14.92 -5.11
N ALA A 131 -2.62 14.09 -5.12
CA ALA A 131 -3.83 14.31 -5.91
C ALA A 131 -4.88 15.00 -5.06
N ARG A 132 -5.44 16.10 -5.56
CA ARG A 132 -6.41 16.95 -4.87
C ARG A 132 -7.67 17.18 -5.70
N VAL A 133 -8.78 17.43 -5.01
CA VAL A 133 -10.12 17.65 -5.59
C VAL A 133 -10.25 19.04 -6.23
N ASP A 134 -9.74 20.08 -5.56
CA ASP A 134 -10.07 21.48 -5.89
C ASP A 134 -8.94 22.25 -6.60
N ALA A 135 -7.68 21.98 -6.25
CA ALA A 135 -6.52 22.71 -6.76
C ALA A 135 -5.21 21.98 -6.50
N TYR A 136 -4.17 22.30 -7.27
CA TYR A 136 -2.81 21.83 -7.03
C TYR A 136 -2.33 22.17 -5.62
N ALA A 137 -1.54 21.27 -5.00
CA ALA A 137 -0.80 21.60 -3.80
C ALA A 137 0.25 22.67 -4.13
N THR A 138 0.51 23.59 -3.18
CA THR A 138 1.60 24.55 -3.38
C THR A 138 2.95 23.83 -3.41
N THR A 139 3.90 24.32 -4.21
CA THR A 139 5.26 23.75 -4.23
C THR A 139 5.96 23.82 -2.87
N SER A 140 5.55 24.75 -2.00
CA SER A 140 5.99 24.82 -0.61
C SER A 140 5.47 23.64 0.23
N SER A 141 4.17 23.36 0.17
CA SER A 141 3.56 22.22 0.88
C SER A 141 4.10 20.89 0.37
N LEU A 142 4.16 20.71 -0.95
CA LEU A 142 4.72 19.50 -1.57
C LEU A 142 6.22 19.36 -1.24
N GLY A 143 6.98 20.46 -1.29
CA GLY A 143 8.39 20.51 -0.94
C GLY A 143 8.68 20.11 0.51
N LYS A 144 7.79 20.43 1.44
CA LYS A 144 7.88 19.94 2.83
C LYS A 144 7.72 18.43 2.93
N VAL A 145 6.74 17.83 2.22
CA VAL A 145 6.59 16.35 2.18
C VAL A 145 7.83 15.69 1.58
N ALA A 146 8.33 16.24 0.46
CA ALA A 146 9.56 15.79 -0.19
C ALA A 146 10.79 15.87 0.72
N ALA A 147 10.97 16.99 1.45
CA ALA A 147 12.06 17.17 2.39
C ALA A 147 11.98 16.22 3.58
N THR A 148 10.78 16.00 4.13
CA THR A 148 10.53 15.01 5.18
C THR A 148 10.90 13.61 4.69
N ALA A 149 10.41 13.18 3.53
CA ALA A 149 10.71 11.86 2.96
C ALA A 149 12.22 11.66 2.77
N ALA A 150 12.91 12.65 2.19
CA ALA A 150 14.36 12.60 2.03
C ALA A 150 15.11 12.52 3.37
N THR A 151 14.67 13.30 4.37
CA THR A 151 15.30 13.34 5.70
C THR A 151 15.13 12.02 6.45
N ARG A 152 13.92 11.45 6.43
CA ARG A 152 13.65 10.15 7.06
C ARG A 152 14.40 9.02 6.39
N LEU A 153 14.48 9.02 5.06
CA LEU A 153 15.31 8.07 4.31
C LEU A 153 16.79 8.18 4.71
N LYS A 154 17.36 9.39 4.70
CA LYS A 154 18.76 9.63 5.13
C LYS A 154 19.00 9.18 6.58
N SER A 155 18.05 9.43 7.47
CA SER A 155 18.14 9.04 8.88
C SER A 155 18.09 7.53 9.06
N SER A 156 17.24 6.84 8.29
CA SER A 156 17.14 5.38 8.33
C SER A 156 18.35 4.69 7.72
N THR A 157 18.84 5.15 6.56
CA THR A 157 20.01 4.53 5.91
C THR A 157 21.31 4.78 6.67
N SER A 158 21.39 5.85 7.47
CA SER A 158 22.52 6.11 8.37
C SER A 158 22.38 5.44 9.75
N GLY A 159 21.32 4.66 9.98
CA GLY A 159 21.08 3.96 11.26
C GLY A 159 20.65 4.87 12.41
N LYS A 160 20.39 6.16 12.16
CA LYS A 160 19.91 7.12 13.18
C LYS A 160 18.43 6.92 13.52
N LEU A 161 17.66 6.32 12.62
CA LEU A 161 16.29 5.93 12.88
C LEU A 161 16.26 4.54 13.50
N HIS A 162 16.17 4.48 14.84
CA HIS A 162 15.89 3.24 15.55
C HIS A 162 14.39 2.98 15.52
N ILE A 163 13.94 2.14 14.61
CA ILE A 163 12.59 1.59 14.69
C ILE A 163 12.68 0.33 15.52
N SER A 164 11.89 0.27 16.60
CA SER A 164 11.72 -0.97 17.35
C SER A 164 11.36 -2.06 16.35
N PRO A 165 12.08 -3.20 16.34
CA PRO A 165 11.76 -4.27 15.41
C PRO A 165 10.28 -4.58 15.56
N ALA A 166 9.54 -4.47 14.45
CA ALA A 166 8.16 -4.93 14.42
C ALA A 166 8.19 -6.37 14.93
N ARG A 167 7.30 -6.72 15.87
CA ARG A 167 7.20 -8.11 16.33
C ARG A 167 7.13 -9.00 15.10
N SER A 168 8.02 -9.99 15.03
CA SER A 168 8.03 -10.94 13.92
C SER A 168 6.59 -11.42 13.71
N PRO A 169 6.05 -11.32 12.48
CA PRO A 169 4.68 -11.72 12.23
C PRO A 169 4.53 -13.18 12.63
N GLU A 170 3.44 -13.51 13.31
CA GLU A 170 3.11 -14.90 13.61
C GLU A 170 3.02 -15.65 12.27
N PRO A 171 3.85 -16.66 12.00
CA PRO A 171 3.94 -17.24 10.66
C PRO A 171 2.62 -17.77 10.12
N ALA A 172 1.72 -18.21 11.00
CA ALA A 172 0.37 -18.68 10.65
C ALA A 172 -0.56 -17.56 10.14
N LEU A 173 -0.24 -16.28 10.39
CA LEU A 173 -0.98 -15.11 9.91
C LEU A 173 -0.42 -14.53 8.61
N VAL A 174 0.49 -15.26 7.95
CA VAL A 174 0.98 -15.00 6.60
C VAL A 174 0.44 -16.11 5.70
N ALA A 175 0.15 -15.82 4.43
CA ALA A 175 -0.32 -16.83 3.50
C ALA A 175 0.72 -17.96 3.41
N PRO A 176 0.30 -19.24 3.43
CA PRO A 176 1.23 -20.35 3.39
C PRO A 176 2.03 -20.34 2.08
N GLN A 177 3.27 -20.84 2.15
CA GLN A 177 4.08 -21.02 0.95
C GLN A 177 3.41 -22.02 0.01
N GLY A 178 3.42 -21.72 -1.28
CA GLY A 178 2.79 -22.52 -2.30
C GLY A 178 3.16 -22.06 -3.71
N PRO A 179 2.66 -22.73 -4.75
CA PRO A 179 3.01 -22.43 -6.14
C PRO A 179 2.35 -21.14 -6.66
N ASP A 180 1.31 -20.64 -5.97
CA ASP A 180 0.47 -19.54 -6.47
C ASP A 180 1.08 -18.16 -6.22
N LEU A 181 1.80 -17.98 -5.10
CA LEU A 181 2.22 -16.67 -4.61
C LEU A 181 3.72 -16.58 -4.35
N THR A 182 4.30 -15.43 -4.69
CA THR A 182 5.63 -15.04 -4.24
C THR A 182 5.51 -13.91 -3.23
N LEU A 183 5.97 -14.14 -2.00
CA LEU A 183 5.99 -13.11 -0.95
C LEU A 183 6.98 -11.99 -1.30
N LEU A 184 6.48 -10.76 -1.36
CA LEU A 184 7.26 -9.55 -1.64
C LEU A 184 7.71 -8.84 -0.36
N GLY A 185 6.85 -8.86 0.66
CA GLY A 185 7.16 -8.29 1.98
C GLY A 185 6.04 -8.48 3.00
N THR A 186 6.40 -8.33 4.27
CA THR A 186 5.45 -8.35 5.39
C THR A 186 5.66 -7.17 6.31
N ALA A 187 4.60 -6.76 6.99
CA ALA A 187 4.63 -5.74 8.02
C ALA A 187 3.55 -6.00 9.07
N ARG A 188 3.66 -5.36 10.23
CA ARG A 188 2.53 -5.22 11.16
C ARG A 188 1.96 -3.83 10.97
N LEU A 189 0.66 -3.75 10.66
CA LEU A 189 -0.02 -2.49 10.33
C LEU A 189 -1.16 -2.24 11.32
N PRO A 190 -1.47 -0.96 11.62
CA PRO A 190 -2.63 -0.61 12.42
C PRO A 190 -3.92 -0.96 11.65
N VAL A 191 -4.99 -1.30 12.36
CA VAL A 191 -6.21 -1.87 11.77
C VAL A 191 -6.94 -0.89 10.84
N GLU A 192 -6.73 0.40 11.02
CA GLU A 192 -7.18 1.51 10.18
C GLU A 192 -6.83 1.31 8.69
N VAL A 193 -5.72 0.62 8.41
CA VAL A 193 -5.26 0.34 7.05
C VAL A 193 -6.23 -0.60 6.31
N VAL A 194 -7.01 -1.42 7.00
CA VAL A 194 -7.94 -2.38 6.39
C VAL A 194 -8.99 -1.68 5.54
N ALA A 195 -9.56 -0.58 6.04
CA ALA A 195 -10.55 0.19 5.29
C ALA A 195 -9.96 0.74 3.98
N GLN A 196 -8.69 1.17 4.02
CA GLN A 196 -7.97 1.64 2.82
C GLN A 196 -7.60 0.49 1.88
N MET A 197 -7.26 -0.69 2.42
CA MET A 197 -7.01 -1.88 1.61
C MET A 197 -8.24 -2.32 0.83
N LEU A 198 -9.43 -2.10 1.39
CA LEU A 198 -10.72 -2.43 0.78
C LEU A 198 -11.34 -1.28 -0.03
N VAL A 199 -10.78 -0.07 0.04
CA VAL A 199 -11.39 1.15 -0.49
C VAL A 199 -12.83 1.31 0.06
N TYR A 200 -13.00 1.03 1.35
CA TYR A 200 -14.32 0.97 1.98
C TYR A 200 -14.89 2.39 2.17
N PRO A 201 -16.15 2.65 1.78
CA PRO A 201 -16.73 4.00 1.80
C PRO A 201 -16.97 4.57 3.20
N ALA A 202 -17.10 3.72 4.23
CA ALA A 202 -17.30 4.13 5.62
C ALA A 202 -16.14 3.65 6.52
N PRO A 203 -14.92 4.18 6.36
CA PRO A 203 -13.72 3.66 7.01
C PRO A 203 -13.79 3.68 8.55
N THR A 204 -14.45 4.69 9.13
CA THR A 204 -14.64 4.79 10.58
C THR A 204 -15.48 3.66 11.15
N GLU A 205 -16.60 3.32 10.51
CA GLU A 205 -17.48 2.22 10.97
C GLU A 205 -16.75 0.88 11.00
N MET A 206 -15.97 0.60 9.95
CA MET A 206 -15.15 -0.61 9.87
C MET A 206 -14.08 -0.66 10.97
N THR A 207 -13.39 0.45 11.18
CA THR A 207 -12.32 0.55 12.17
C THR A 207 -12.87 0.42 13.58
N ASP A 208 -13.98 1.09 13.88
CA ASP A 208 -14.68 0.98 15.15
C ASP A 208 -15.09 -0.47 15.43
N PHE A 209 -15.63 -1.18 14.43
CA PHE A 209 -15.94 -2.61 14.58
C PHE A 209 -14.71 -3.40 15.03
N PHE A 210 -13.57 -3.24 14.33
CA PHE A 210 -12.36 -3.98 14.64
C PHE A 210 -11.84 -3.69 16.05
N HIS A 211 -11.84 -2.42 16.46
CA HIS A 211 -11.45 -2.03 17.82
C HIS A 211 -12.37 -2.65 18.87
N HIS A 212 -13.69 -2.63 18.66
CA HIS A 212 -14.66 -3.30 19.56
C HIS A 212 -14.44 -4.82 19.61
N ALA A 213 -14.01 -5.42 18.50
CA ALA A 213 -13.66 -6.84 18.44
C ALA A 213 -12.26 -7.16 19.03
N GLY A 214 -11.55 -6.16 19.54
CA GLY A 214 -10.24 -6.28 20.19
C GLY A 214 -9.05 -6.36 19.22
N VAL A 215 -9.23 -5.90 17.98
CA VAL A 215 -8.17 -5.89 16.95
C VAL A 215 -7.62 -4.48 16.81
N THR A 216 -6.36 -4.28 17.20
CA THR A 216 -5.66 -2.99 17.06
C THR A 216 -4.63 -2.99 15.92
N ASP A 217 -4.13 -4.17 15.56
CA ASP A 217 -3.15 -4.37 14.50
C ASP A 217 -3.40 -5.69 13.77
N PHE A 218 -2.73 -5.85 12.64
CA PHE A 218 -2.76 -7.09 11.87
C PHE A 218 -1.42 -7.39 11.21
N VAL A 219 -1.22 -8.65 10.84
CA VAL A 219 -0.09 -9.09 10.03
C VAL A 219 -0.44 -8.88 8.56
N TYR A 220 0.28 -7.96 7.93
CA TYR A 220 0.17 -7.66 6.52
C TYR A 220 1.17 -8.48 5.70
N GLY A 221 0.73 -8.96 4.55
CA GLY A 221 1.59 -9.55 3.53
C GLY A 221 1.23 -9.05 2.14
N ASP A 222 2.25 -8.82 1.33
CA ASP A 222 2.17 -8.39 -0.06
C ASP A 222 2.80 -9.48 -0.96
N TYR A 223 2.11 -9.88 -2.01
CA TYR A 223 2.49 -11.00 -2.86
C TYR A 223 2.29 -10.66 -4.33
N ALA A 224 3.18 -11.15 -5.18
CA ALA A 224 2.91 -11.29 -6.60
C ALA A 224 2.17 -12.61 -6.87
N VAL A 225 1.22 -12.58 -7.80
CA VAL A 225 0.61 -13.79 -8.34
C VAL A 225 1.53 -14.40 -9.39
N ASN A 226 1.96 -15.64 -9.19
CA ASN A 226 2.95 -16.28 -10.05
C ASN A 226 2.42 -16.54 -11.47
N ALA A 227 1.12 -16.80 -11.61
CA ALA A 227 0.48 -17.01 -12.90
C ALA A 227 0.31 -15.71 -13.71
N ASP A 228 0.35 -14.55 -13.05
CA ASP A 228 0.17 -13.25 -13.68
C ASP A 228 0.84 -12.16 -12.82
N THR A 229 2.03 -11.76 -13.22
CA THR A 229 2.84 -10.80 -12.46
C THR A 229 2.27 -9.38 -12.46
N ARG A 230 1.19 -9.09 -13.19
CA ARG A 230 0.45 -7.82 -13.10
C ARG A 230 -0.56 -7.82 -11.96
N MET A 231 -0.72 -8.93 -11.26
CA MET A 231 -1.64 -9.07 -10.14
C MET A 231 -0.87 -9.08 -8.82
N GLU A 232 -1.40 -8.32 -7.87
CA GLU A 232 -0.89 -8.16 -6.51
C GLU A 232 -1.94 -8.70 -5.54
N ILE A 233 -1.52 -9.55 -4.61
CA ILE A 233 -2.34 -9.99 -3.49
C ILE A 233 -1.88 -9.29 -2.23
N LEU A 234 -2.81 -8.59 -1.59
CA LEU A 234 -2.67 -8.02 -0.26
C LEU A 234 -3.38 -8.93 0.73
N THR A 235 -2.75 -9.17 1.87
CA THR A 235 -3.33 -10.00 2.93
C THR A 235 -3.34 -9.27 4.25
N ALA A 236 -4.35 -9.56 5.07
CA ALA A 236 -4.39 -9.19 6.47
C ALA A 236 -4.77 -10.41 7.32
N GLY A 237 -3.86 -10.82 8.21
CA GLY A 237 -4.08 -11.83 9.24
C GLY A 237 -4.34 -11.17 10.59
N PHE A 238 -5.54 -11.37 11.11
CA PHE A 238 -6.06 -10.74 12.33
C PHE A 238 -6.03 -11.71 13.53
N THR A 239 -5.94 -11.14 14.72
CA THR A 239 -6.19 -11.85 15.98
C THR A 239 -7.29 -11.12 16.75
N PHE A 240 -8.45 -11.74 16.82
CA PHE A 240 -9.64 -11.25 17.52
C PHE A 240 -9.62 -11.66 18.99
N SER A 241 -10.33 -10.89 19.82
CA SER A 241 -10.53 -11.24 21.24
C SER A 241 -11.41 -12.48 21.44
N SER A 242 -12.24 -12.85 20.46
CA SER A 242 -13.15 -13.98 20.53
C SER A 242 -13.35 -14.68 19.17
N PRO A 243 -13.74 -15.97 19.15
CA PRO A 243 -14.08 -16.66 17.91
C PRO A 243 -15.30 -16.13 17.18
N THR A 244 -16.20 -15.43 17.90
CA THR A 244 -17.39 -14.81 17.30
C THR A 244 -16.97 -13.59 16.49
N GLY A 245 -16.12 -12.72 17.07
CA GLY A 245 -15.63 -11.53 16.39
C GLY A 245 -14.91 -11.83 15.07
N SER A 246 -14.21 -12.96 14.96
CA SER A 246 -13.52 -13.35 13.71
C SER A 246 -14.45 -13.71 12.55
N LYS A 247 -15.75 -13.93 12.82
CA LYS A 247 -16.78 -14.25 11.82
C LYS A 247 -17.75 -13.09 11.62
N ASP A 248 -18.10 -12.38 12.69
CA ASP A 248 -19.11 -11.32 12.66
C ASP A 248 -18.74 -10.16 11.72
N TRP A 249 -17.47 -9.81 11.61
CA TRP A 249 -17.03 -8.72 10.73
C TRP A 249 -17.33 -9.01 9.25
N ILE A 250 -17.20 -10.28 8.83
CA ILE A 250 -17.50 -10.69 7.45
C ILE A 250 -18.99 -10.51 7.18
N THR A 251 -19.83 -10.93 8.12
CA THR A 251 -21.29 -10.75 8.01
C THR A 251 -21.67 -9.27 8.03
N ALA A 252 -21.04 -8.47 8.90
CA ALA A 252 -21.33 -7.05 9.06
C ALA A 252 -21.05 -6.25 7.77
N PHE A 253 -19.93 -6.53 7.10
CA PHE A 253 -19.49 -5.73 5.95
C PHE A 253 -19.82 -6.36 4.59
N TYR A 254 -20.09 -7.68 4.54
CA TYR A 254 -20.35 -8.39 3.29
C TYR A 254 -21.67 -9.16 3.26
N GLY A 255 -22.52 -9.05 4.30
CA GLY A 255 -23.87 -9.62 4.31
C GLY A 255 -23.92 -11.16 4.43
N GLY A 256 -22.79 -11.81 4.72
CA GLY A 256 -22.67 -13.27 4.81
C GLY A 256 -22.33 -13.94 3.47
N SER A 257 -21.67 -15.10 3.52
CA SER A 257 -21.19 -15.82 2.33
C SER A 257 -22.34 -16.45 1.53
N SER A 258 -22.52 -16.07 0.27
CA SER A 258 -23.44 -16.76 -0.67
C SER A 258 -22.72 -17.71 -1.64
N GLY A 259 -21.40 -17.91 -1.54
CA GLY A 259 -20.66 -18.77 -2.45
C GLY A 259 -19.35 -19.32 -1.86
N LEU A 260 -19.17 -20.63 -2.02
CA LEU A 260 -18.08 -21.52 -1.59
C LEU A 260 -18.10 -21.96 -0.11
N SER A 261 -17.53 -23.15 0.09
CA SER A 261 -17.61 -24.02 1.28
C SER A 261 -17.69 -23.28 2.63
N GLN A 262 -18.69 -23.63 3.44
CA GLN A 262 -19.00 -23.10 4.78
C GLN A 262 -17.98 -22.11 5.38
N GLY A 263 -18.35 -20.83 5.45
CA GLY A 263 -17.65 -19.82 6.25
C GLY A 263 -16.57 -19.00 5.53
N VAL A 264 -16.55 -18.98 4.20
CA VAL A 264 -15.65 -18.14 3.39
C VAL A 264 -16.49 -17.16 2.56
N TYR A 265 -16.16 -15.89 2.62
CA TYR A 265 -16.61 -14.89 1.63
C TYR A 265 -15.56 -14.79 0.52
N LEU A 266 -16.00 -14.80 -0.74
CA LEU A 266 -15.16 -14.54 -1.91
C LEU A 266 -16.02 -13.92 -3.01
N ASN A 267 -15.69 -12.71 -3.45
CA ASN A 267 -16.43 -12.02 -4.52
C ASN A 267 -15.51 -11.13 -5.37
N PHE A 268 -15.97 -10.80 -6.57
CA PHE A 268 -15.42 -9.69 -7.37
C PHE A 268 -16.19 -8.41 -7.06
N GLU A 269 -15.49 -7.40 -6.57
CA GLU A 269 -16.04 -6.09 -6.23
C GLU A 269 -15.90 -5.14 -7.42
N SER A 270 -16.99 -4.96 -8.17
CA SER A 270 -16.97 -4.18 -9.43
C SER A 270 -16.57 -2.72 -9.25
N ASP A 271 -16.93 -2.12 -8.12
CA ASP A 271 -16.69 -0.70 -7.84
C ASP A 271 -15.21 -0.39 -7.65
N THR A 272 -14.44 -1.39 -7.20
CA THR A 272 -13.00 -1.29 -6.96
C THR A 272 -12.17 -2.11 -7.95
N GLY A 273 -12.81 -2.97 -8.74
CA GLY A 273 -12.17 -3.82 -9.75
C GLY A 273 -11.24 -4.87 -9.16
N GLN A 274 -11.53 -5.38 -7.96
CA GLN A 274 -10.68 -6.32 -7.23
C GLN A 274 -11.46 -7.53 -6.74
N TYR A 275 -10.78 -8.66 -6.52
CA TYR A 275 -11.37 -9.79 -5.81
C TYR A 275 -11.08 -9.66 -4.31
N VAL A 276 -12.09 -9.88 -3.48
CA VAL A 276 -11.98 -9.87 -2.03
C VAL A 276 -12.39 -11.23 -1.48
N GLY A 277 -11.52 -11.83 -0.67
CA GLY A 277 -11.77 -13.06 0.06
C GLY A 277 -11.57 -12.88 1.56
N ALA A 278 -12.43 -13.49 2.38
CA ALA A 278 -12.35 -13.40 3.83
C ALA A 278 -12.86 -14.66 4.52
N PHE A 279 -12.25 -15.04 5.64
CA PHE A 279 -12.75 -16.12 6.50
C PHE A 279 -12.28 -15.97 7.96
N GLY A 280 -12.98 -16.64 8.87
CA GLY A 280 -12.63 -16.72 10.29
C GLY A 280 -12.40 -18.16 10.74
N ASN A 281 -11.38 -18.40 11.57
CA ASN A 281 -11.09 -19.69 12.19
C ASN A 281 -10.58 -19.51 13.63
N GLY A 282 -11.30 -20.04 14.62
CA GLY A 282 -11.04 -19.73 16.03
C GLY A 282 -11.03 -18.20 16.24
N THR A 283 -10.06 -17.70 17.00
CA THR A 283 -9.84 -16.26 17.18
C THR A 283 -9.10 -15.59 16.02
N ARG A 284 -8.81 -16.29 14.92
CA ARG A 284 -8.09 -15.74 13.77
C ARG A 284 -9.05 -15.38 12.66
N GLY A 285 -8.78 -14.27 11.98
CA GLY A 285 -9.47 -13.94 10.73
C GLY A 285 -8.45 -13.61 9.66
N VAL A 286 -8.86 -13.81 8.42
CA VAL A 286 -8.04 -13.56 7.25
C VAL A 286 -8.85 -12.74 6.27
N LEU A 287 -8.20 -11.74 5.69
CA LEU A 287 -8.65 -10.99 4.54
C LEU A 287 -7.60 -11.08 3.45
N VAL A 288 -8.05 -11.27 2.22
CA VAL A 288 -7.22 -11.34 1.02
C VAL A 288 -7.85 -10.46 -0.04
N VAL A 289 -7.07 -9.57 -0.63
CA VAL A 289 -7.50 -8.68 -1.72
C VAL A 289 -6.57 -8.91 -2.89
N CYS A 290 -7.09 -9.34 -4.03
CA CYS A 290 -6.33 -9.44 -5.27
C CYS A 290 -6.74 -8.34 -6.24
N ARG A 291 -5.76 -7.54 -6.65
CA ARG A 291 -5.95 -6.38 -7.53
C ARG A 291 -4.89 -6.34 -8.61
N SER A 292 -5.10 -5.53 -9.65
CA SER A 292 -4.03 -5.22 -10.58
C SER A 292 -3.01 -4.29 -9.92
N SER A 293 -1.73 -4.57 -10.10
CA SER A 293 -0.63 -3.64 -9.80
C SER A 293 -0.39 -2.64 -10.93
N ALA A 294 -1.12 -2.75 -12.05
CA ALA A 294 -1.08 -1.80 -13.14
C ALA A 294 -2.19 -0.74 -12.99
N PRO A 295 -1.87 0.56 -13.13
CA PRO A 295 -2.88 1.62 -13.07
C PRO A 295 -3.98 1.45 -14.12
N GLY A 296 -5.24 1.62 -13.71
CA GLY A 296 -6.40 1.57 -14.61
C GLY A 296 -6.83 0.17 -15.05
N GLU A 297 -6.22 -0.88 -14.51
CA GLU A 297 -6.55 -2.27 -14.81
C GLU A 297 -7.28 -2.92 -13.62
N GLN A 298 -8.23 -3.80 -13.93
CA GLN A 298 -8.97 -4.59 -12.94
C GLN A 298 -8.32 -5.96 -12.74
N ALA A 299 -8.61 -6.61 -11.61
CA ALA A 299 -8.14 -7.95 -11.32
C ALA A 299 -8.63 -8.98 -12.36
N GLY A 300 -7.71 -9.80 -12.87
CA GLY A 300 -7.99 -10.85 -13.85
C GLY A 300 -8.42 -12.18 -13.21
N ARG A 301 -8.77 -13.17 -14.05
CA ARG A 301 -9.12 -14.55 -13.60
C ARG A 301 -7.98 -15.28 -12.87
N SER A 302 -6.73 -14.88 -13.13
CA SER A 302 -5.54 -15.33 -12.41
C SER A 302 -5.66 -15.05 -10.91
N CYS A 303 -6.23 -13.89 -10.52
CA CYS A 303 -6.54 -13.56 -9.13
C CYS A 303 -7.53 -14.55 -8.51
N GLU A 304 -8.69 -14.72 -9.11
CA GLU A 304 -9.76 -15.59 -8.59
C GLU A 304 -9.27 -17.01 -8.29
N SER A 305 -8.63 -17.64 -9.29
CA SER A 305 -8.16 -19.01 -9.16
C SER A 305 -7.05 -19.17 -8.10
N SER A 306 -6.18 -18.18 -7.96
CA SER A 306 -5.12 -18.17 -6.94
C SER A 306 -5.71 -17.97 -5.54
N LEU A 307 -6.69 -17.07 -5.39
CA LEU A 307 -7.36 -16.81 -4.13
C LEU A 307 -8.04 -18.05 -3.56
N VAL A 308 -8.78 -18.81 -4.37
CA VAL A 308 -9.44 -20.04 -3.92
C VAL A 308 -8.42 -21.01 -3.31
N ARG A 309 -7.32 -21.29 -4.01
CA ARG A 309 -6.27 -22.21 -3.53
C ARG A 309 -5.55 -21.70 -2.29
N VAL A 310 -5.23 -20.41 -2.27
CA VAL A 310 -4.56 -19.76 -1.13
C VAL A 310 -5.43 -19.80 0.11
N ILE A 311 -6.73 -19.47 -0.01
CA ILE A 311 -7.68 -19.50 1.09
C ILE A 311 -7.82 -20.93 1.64
N ASP A 312 -7.98 -21.93 0.78
CA ASP A 312 -8.11 -23.33 1.22
C ASP A 312 -6.86 -23.81 1.96
N GLY A 313 -5.67 -23.54 1.41
CA GLY A 313 -4.40 -23.88 2.06
C GLY A 313 -4.22 -23.17 3.41
N TRP A 314 -4.61 -21.89 3.49
CA TRP A 314 -4.49 -21.11 4.71
C TRP A 314 -5.46 -21.57 5.80
N ARG A 315 -6.69 -21.95 5.42
CA ARG A 315 -7.65 -22.57 6.34
C ARG A 315 -7.09 -23.85 6.97
N ALA A 316 -6.43 -24.69 6.18
CA ALA A 316 -5.80 -25.91 6.67
C ALA A 316 -4.70 -25.60 7.70
N VAL A 317 -3.81 -24.64 7.42
CA VAL A 317 -2.75 -24.22 8.37
C VAL A 317 -3.31 -23.67 9.67
N LEU A 318 -4.42 -22.92 9.61
CA LEU A 318 -5.05 -22.34 10.81
C LEU A 318 -5.89 -23.37 11.60
N ALA A 319 -6.26 -24.49 11.00
CA ALA A 319 -7.03 -25.55 11.67
C ALA A 319 -6.18 -26.45 12.58
N GLY A 320 -4.86 -26.53 12.33
CA GLY A 320 -3.94 -27.40 13.06
C GLY A 320 -3.75 -28.75 12.39
#